data_AF-A0A943DNX0-F1
#
_entry.id   AF-A0A943DNX0-F1
#
_cell.length_a   1.000
_cell.length_b   1.000
_cell.length_c   1.000
_cell.angle_alpha   90.00
_cell.angle_beta   90.00
_cell.angle_gamma   90.00
#
_symmetry.space_group_name_H-M   'P 1'
#
loop_
_entity.id
_entity.type
_entity.pdbx_description
1 polymer ?
#
loop_
_entity_poly.entity_id
_entity_poly.type
_entity_poly.pdbx_seq_one_letter_code
_entity_poly.pdbx_strand_id
1 'polypeptide(L)'
;MEAQYYKLLPFPFTTLESTLERFKGFFIGEMGQGLSQYEKITAKIVDSKKVKELIGSTMIRRTPPHAEDLIYIASSMFLLKFDLRYTALIALMVLKYWNDNANDFNSISSQYEVDNIANSILIELSNKLR
;
A
#
# COMPACT_ATOMS: atom_id res chain seq x y z
N MET A 1 -17.96 1.54 7.25
CA MET A 1 -17.51 1.60 5.85
C MET A 1 -18.12 0.40 5.14
N GLU A 2 -18.82 0.61 4.03
CA GLU A 2 -19.40 -0.49 3.25
C GLU A 2 -18.32 -1.18 2.40
N ALA A 3 -18.52 -2.46 2.08
CA ALA A 3 -17.57 -3.26 1.31
C ALA A 3 -17.48 -2.76 -0.14
N GLN A 4 -16.28 -2.36 -0.60
CA GLN A 4 -16.07 -1.83 -1.95
C GLN A 4 -15.28 -2.82 -2.84
N TYR A 5 -15.76 -3.09 -4.05
CA TYR A 5 -15.13 -4.03 -4.98
C TYR A 5 -14.26 -3.31 -6.02
N TYR A 6 -13.10 -3.90 -6.31
CA TYR A 6 -12.12 -3.37 -7.24
C TYR A 6 -11.70 -4.41 -8.27
N LYS A 7 -11.45 -4.00 -9.52
CA LYS A 7 -10.94 -4.91 -10.57
C LYS A 7 -9.61 -5.59 -10.18
N LEU A 8 -8.85 -4.95 -9.29
CA LEU A 8 -7.55 -5.43 -8.80
C LEU A 8 -7.65 -6.53 -7.74
N LEU A 9 -8.78 -6.63 -7.04
CA LEU A 9 -8.94 -7.48 -5.87
C LEU A 9 -10.10 -8.46 -6.10
N PRO A 10 -9.92 -9.77 -5.86
CA PRO A 10 -11.03 -10.72 -5.89
C PRO A 10 -11.92 -10.66 -4.63
N PHE A 11 -11.67 -9.71 -3.74
CA PHE A 11 -12.39 -9.51 -2.48
C PHE A 11 -12.65 -8.01 -2.25
N PRO A 12 -13.67 -7.65 -1.46
CA PRO A 12 -13.95 -6.26 -1.17
C PRO A 12 -12.89 -5.65 -0.24
N PHE A 13 -12.62 -4.36 -0.45
CA PHE A 13 -11.94 -3.51 0.50
C PHE A 13 -12.82 -3.27 1.74
N THR A 14 -12.19 -3.24 2.91
CA THR A 14 -12.84 -2.99 4.21
C THR A 14 -12.01 -2.04 5.06
N THR A 15 -10.88 -2.50 5.58
CA THR A 15 -9.85 -1.69 6.23
C THR A 15 -8.50 -2.00 5.61
N LEU A 16 -7.49 -1.15 5.82
CA LEU A 16 -6.12 -1.39 5.37
C LEU A 16 -5.61 -2.76 5.87
N GLU A 17 -5.69 -3.03 7.17
CA GLU A 17 -5.26 -4.28 7.81
C GLU A 17 -5.94 -5.51 7.20
N SER A 18 -7.28 -5.53 7.19
CA SER A 18 -8.05 -6.68 6.71
C SER A 18 -7.81 -6.94 5.23
N THR A 19 -7.63 -5.87 4.45
CA THR A 19 -7.33 -5.96 3.02
C THR A 19 -5.93 -6.49 2.80
N LEU A 20 -4.92 -6.03 3.55
CA LEU A 20 -3.55 -6.52 3.44
C LEU A 20 -3.42 -8.00 3.81
N GLU A 21 -4.12 -8.48 4.83
CA GLU A 21 -4.13 -9.90 5.19
C GLU A 21 -4.68 -10.78 4.05
N ARG A 22 -5.84 -10.38 3.48
CA ARG A 22 -6.44 -11.07 2.33
C ARG A 22 -5.56 -10.98 1.08
N PHE A 23 -4.97 -9.82 0.84
CA PHE A 23 -4.11 -9.59 -0.33
C PHE A 23 -2.82 -10.38 -0.21
N LYS A 24 -2.23 -10.52 0.98
CA LYS A 24 -1.11 -11.43 1.22
C LYS A 24 -1.47 -12.86 0.84
N GLY A 25 -2.63 -13.35 1.27
CA GLY A 25 -3.13 -14.69 0.91
C GLY A 25 -3.27 -14.87 -0.61
N PHE A 26 -3.94 -13.93 -1.26
CA PHE A 26 -4.11 -13.91 -2.72
C PHE A 26 -2.78 -13.84 -3.48
N PHE A 27 -1.83 -13.02 -3.01
CA PHE A 27 -0.52 -12.85 -3.61
C PHE A 27 0.34 -14.13 -3.53
N ILE A 28 0.32 -14.80 -2.38
CA ILE A 28 1.10 -16.01 -2.15
C ILE A 28 0.48 -17.21 -2.88
N GLY A 29 -0.83 -17.38 -2.78
CA GLY A 29 -1.55 -18.52 -3.34
C GLY A 29 -1.89 -18.33 -4.81
N GLU A 30 -2.83 -17.43 -5.11
CA GLU A 30 -3.44 -17.31 -6.44
C GLU A 30 -2.54 -16.61 -7.47
N MET A 31 -1.77 -15.59 -7.06
CA MET A 31 -0.78 -14.96 -7.94
C MET A 31 0.52 -15.78 -8.06
N GLY A 32 0.67 -16.85 -7.28
CA GLY A 32 1.81 -17.78 -7.32
C GLY A 32 3.17 -17.15 -7.01
N GLN A 33 3.22 -16.01 -6.31
CA GLN A 33 4.47 -15.30 -6.04
C GLN A 33 5.26 -15.90 -4.87
N GLY A 34 4.58 -16.62 -3.97
CA GLY A 34 5.18 -17.27 -2.81
C GLY A 34 5.53 -16.32 -1.65
N LEU A 35 5.72 -16.90 -0.46
CA LEU A 35 6.03 -16.16 0.77
C LEU A 35 7.39 -15.43 0.68
N SER A 36 8.41 -16.07 0.11
CA SER A 36 9.75 -15.48 -0.01
C SER A 36 9.76 -14.18 -0.82
N GLN A 37 8.89 -14.06 -1.82
CA GLN A 37 8.76 -12.84 -2.60
C GLN A 37 8.05 -11.73 -1.82
N TYR A 38 7.06 -12.08 -0.98
CA TYR A 38 6.39 -11.15 -0.08
C TYR A 38 7.37 -10.59 0.98
N GLU A 39 8.21 -11.47 1.55
CA GLU A 39 9.26 -11.07 2.51
C GLU A 39 10.30 -10.16 1.86
N LYS A 40 10.71 -10.44 0.61
CA LYS A 40 11.59 -9.55 -0.16
C LYS A 40 11.00 -8.16 -0.37
N ILE A 41 9.69 -8.07 -0.63
CA ILE A 41 9.00 -6.77 -0.73
C ILE A 41 9.07 -6.04 0.61
N THR A 42 8.75 -6.74 1.70
CA THR A 42 8.78 -6.18 3.06
C THR A 42 10.17 -5.62 3.40
N ALA A 43 11.22 -6.42 3.22
CA ALA A 43 12.60 -5.98 3.45
C ALA A 43 12.97 -4.76 2.60
N LYS A 44 12.58 -4.76 1.32
CA LYS A 44 12.85 -3.63 0.41
C LYS A 44 12.14 -2.34 0.83
N ILE A 45 10.94 -2.44 1.40
CA ILE A 45 10.21 -1.27 1.94
C ILE A 45 10.98 -0.69 3.13
N VAL A 46 11.39 -1.53 4.08
CA VAL A 46 12.15 -1.12 5.27
C VAL A 46 13.47 -0.43 4.89
N ASP A 47 14.17 -0.97 3.90
CA ASP A 47 15.48 -0.44 3.47
C ASP A 47 15.38 0.75 2.50
N SER A 48 14.19 1.05 1.98
CA SER A 48 14.01 2.05 0.93
C SER A 48 14.27 3.48 1.41
N LYS A 49 15.23 4.15 0.77
CA LYS A 49 15.49 5.58 0.98
C LYS A 49 14.25 6.42 0.69
N LYS A 50 13.49 6.11 -0.37
CA LYS A 50 12.26 6.85 -0.73
C LYS A 50 11.18 6.74 0.34
N VAL A 51 11.05 5.57 0.99
CA VAL A 51 10.10 5.38 2.10
C VAL A 51 10.54 6.19 3.31
N LYS A 52 11.84 6.22 3.62
CA LYS A 52 12.39 7.04 4.71
C LYS A 52 12.20 8.54 4.44
N GLU A 53 12.39 8.98 3.20
CA GLU A 53 12.12 10.37 2.78
C GLU A 53 10.63 10.72 2.90
N LEU A 54 9.72 9.81 2.51
CA LEU A 54 8.28 9.96 2.70
C LEU A 54 7.94 10.14 4.19
N ILE A 55 8.43 9.26 5.06
CA ILE A 55 8.23 9.35 6.51
C ILE A 55 8.77 10.68 7.06
N GLY A 56 10.00 11.06 6.70
CA GLY A 56 10.59 12.32 7.15
C GLY A 56 9.76 13.55 6.74
N SER A 57 9.35 13.62 5.48
CA SER A 57 8.56 14.73 4.95
C SER A 57 7.16 14.83 5.55
N THR A 58 6.47 13.70 5.72
CA THR A 58 5.13 13.65 6.34
C THR A 58 5.17 14.05 7.82
N MET A 59 6.19 13.62 8.56
CA MET A 59 6.40 14.05 9.95
C MET A 59 6.67 15.56 10.07
N ILE A 60 7.55 16.12 9.21
CA ILE A 60 7.87 17.56 9.22
C ILE A 60 6.63 18.39 8.88
N ARG A 61 5.88 17.98 7.86
CA ARG A 61 4.71 18.72 7.36
C ARG A 61 3.44 18.46 8.17
N ARG A 62 3.44 17.43 9.02
CA ARG A 62 2.26 16.91 9.72
C ARG A 62 1.10 16.66 8.75
N THR A 63 1.40 16.04 7.62
CA THR A 63 0.41 15.75 6.58
C THR A 63 0.58 14.30 6.13
N PRO A 64 -0.50 13.53 5.95
CA PRO A 64 -0.40 12.17 5.42
C PRO A 64 0.13 12.15 3.99
N PRO A 65 0.69 11.02 3.53
CA PRO A 65 1.07 10.84 2.14
C PRO A 65 -0.17 10.77 1.24
N HIS A 66 -0.04 11.19 -0.02
CA HIS A 66 -1.08 10.98 -1.01
C HIS A 66 -0.96 9.59 -1.66
N ALA A 67 -2.06 9.09 -2.22
CA ALA A 67 -2.09 7.83 -2.94
C ALA A 67 -1.09 7.79 -4.11
N GLU A 68 -0.97 8.91 -4.86
CA GLU A 68 -0.02 9.05 -5.97
C GLU A 68 1.44 8.85 -5.52
N ASP A 69 1.84 9.43 -4.38
CA ASP A 69 3.19 9.29 -3.81
C ASP A 69 3.50 7.81 -3.50
N LEU A 70 2.52 7.13 -2.89
CA LEU A 70 2.63 5.72 -2.50
C LEU A 70 2.71 4.81 -3.73
N ILE A 71 1.89 5.08 -4.76
CA ILE A 71 1.91 4.36 -6.04
C ILE A 71 3.23 4.60 -6.77
N TYR A 72 3.75 5.82 -6.78
CA TYR A 72 5.05 6.14 -7.39
C TYR A 72 6.20 5.39 -6.71
N ILE A 73 6.24 5.41 -5.38
CA ILE A 73 7.23 4.66 -4.60
C ILE A 73 7.14 3.18 -4.93
N ALA A 74 5.94 2.60 -4.87
CA ALA A 74 5.69 1.19 -5.17
C ALA A 74 6.14 0.79 -6.57
N SER A 75 5.76 1.57 -7.59
CA SER A 75 6.11 1.32 -8.99
C SER A 75 7.63 1.38 -9.22
N SER A 76 8.33 2.24 -8.47
CA SER A 76 9.78 2.37 -8.59
C SER A 76 10.58 1.27 -7.87
N MET A 77 9.97 0.52 -6.96
CA MET A 77 10.65 -0.55 -6.23
C MET A 77 10.88 -1.79 -7.09
N PHE A 78 10.03 -2.08 -8.07
CA PHE A 78 10.14 -3.29 -8.89
C PHE A 78 9.94 -2.95 -10.36
N LEU A 79 11.01 -2.45 -10.99
CA LEU A 79 11.10 -2.03 -12.40
C LEU A 79 10.62 -3.06 -13.45
N LEU A 80 10.31 -4.31 -13.07
CA LEU A 80 10.09 -5.43 -13.99
C LEU A 80 8.71 -6.10 -13.89
N LYS A 81 7.78 -5.63 -13.05
CA LYS A 81 6.43 -6.20 -12.98
C LYS A 81 5.39 -5.11 -13.22
N PHE A 82 4.94 -4.98 -14.47
CA PHE A 82 3.81 -4.15 -14.91
C PHE A 82 2.44 -4.63 -14.38
N ASP A 83 2.40 -5.53 -13.39
CA ASP A 83 1.15 -5.99 -12.81
C ASP A 83 0.68 -4.97 -11.76
N LEU A 84 -0.41 -4.27 -12.08
CA LEU A 84 -1.01 -3.24 -11.22
C LEU A 84 -1.44 -3.80 -9.86
N ARG A 85 -1.71 -5.11 -9.73
CA ARG A 85 -2.00 -5.75 -8.45
C ARG A 85 -0.74 -5.82 -7.58
N TYR A 86 0.41 -6.03 -8.20
CA TYR A 86 1.70 -5.99 -7.53
C TYR A 86 1.99 -4.59 -6.98
N THR A 87 1.77 -3.56 -7.81
CA THR A 87 1.89 -2.16 -7.39
C THR A 87 0.92 -1.83 -6.26
N ALA A 88 -0.34 -2.29 -6.35
CA ALA A 88 -1.34 -2.08 -5.31
C ALA A 88 -0.91 -2.67 -3.97
N LEU A 89 -0.45 -3.93 -3.96
CA LEU A 89 0.04 -4.57 -2.75
C LEU A 89 1.20 -3.78 -2.12
N ILE A 90 2.20 -3.42 -2.92
CA ILE A 90 3.37 -2.68 -2.42
C ILE A 90 2.95 -1.31 -1.88
N ALA A 91 2.09 -0.58 -2.58
CA ALA A 91 1.61 0.73 -2.14
C ALA A 91 0.86 0.64 -0.80
N LEU A 92 0.00 -0.36 -0.63
CA LEU A 92 -0.70 -0.62 0.64
C LEU A 92 0.29 -1.02 1.76
N MET A 93 1.31 -1.82 1.44
CA MET A 93 2.35 -2.18 2.42
C MET A 93 3.19 -0.95 2.83
N VAL A 94 3.50 -0.04 1.91
CA VAL A 94 4.17 1.23 2.21
C VAL A 94 3.28 2.11 3.09
N LEU A 95 1.98 2.19 2.79
CA LEU A 95 1.02 2.93 3.61
C LEU A 95 0.97 2.37 5.03
N LYS A 96 0.88 1.04 5.18
CA LYS A 96 0.92 0.39 6.50
C LYS A 96 2.22 0.70 7.23
N TYR A 97 3.35 0.57 6.55
CA TYR A 97 4.65 0.88 7.16
C TYR A 97 4.74 2.35 7.60
N TRP A 98 4.21 3.29 6.81
CA TRP A 98 4.10 4.68 7.22
C TRP A 98 3.18 4.86 8.44
N ASN A 99 2.03 4.18 8.46
CA ASN A 99 1.09 4.26 9.59
C ASN A 99 1.79 3.83 10.89
N ASP A 100 2.40 2.64 10.86
CA ASP A 100 3.03 2.02 12.02
C ASP A 100 4.27 2.80 12.52
N ASN A 101 4.97 3.55 11.64
CA ASN A 101 6.25 4.20 11.98
C ASN A 101 6.19 5.74 12.09
N ALA A 102 5.15 6.37 11.56
CA ALA A 102 5.01 7.82 11.56
C ALA A 102 3.66 8.24 12.14
N ASN A 103 2.56 7.67 11.65
CA ASN A 103 1.23 8.11 12.03
C ASN A 103 0.90 7.82 13.49
N ASP A 104 1.04 6.56 13.91
CA ASP A 104 0.61 6.11 15.25
C ASP A 104 1.31 6.88 16.39
N PHE A 105 2.57 7.22 16.19
CA PHE A 105 3.36 7.97 17.17
C PHE A 105 3.10 9.47 17.17
N ASN A 106 2.70 10.05 16.03
CA ASN A 106 2.59 11.49 15.86
C ASN A 106 1.14 11.99 15.74
N SER A 107 0.17 11.07 15.68
CA SER A 107 -1.26 11.34 15.46
C SER A 107 -1.47 12.27 14.26
N ILE A 108 -0.91 11.91 13.11
CA ILE A 108 -0.96 12.72 11.88
C ILE A 108 -2.35 12.60 11.22
N SER A 109 -2.96 11.43 11.27
CA SER A 109 -4.22 11.08 10.64
C SER A 109 -4.96 10.01 11.44
N SER A 110 -6.27 10.04 11.40
CA SER A 110 -7.14 9.01 11.96
C SER A 110 -7.09 7.72 11.13
N GLN A 111 -7.46 6.59 11.73
CA GLN A 111 -7.57 5.32 11.00
C GLN A 111 -8.53 5.43 9.80
N TYR A 112 -9.60 6.22 9.92
CA TYR A 112 -10.53 6.46 8.82
C TYR A 112 -9.86 7.14 7.62
N GLU A 113 -8.98 8.12 7.87
CA GLU A 113 -8.20 8.77 6.81
C GLU A 113 -7.17 7.83 6.19
N VAL A 114 -6.53 6.98 6.99
CA VAL A 114 -5.62 5.93 6.50
C VAL A 114 -6.35 4.97 5.56
N ASP A 115 -7.53 4.50 5.96
CA ASP A 115 -8.35 3.63 5.12
C ASP A 115 -8.80 4.34 3.84
N ASN A 116 -9.11 5.64 3.88
CA ASN A 116 -9.44 6.43 2.68
C ASN A 116 -8.25 6.59 1.71
N ILE A 117 -7.02 6.69 2.22
CA ILE A 117 -5.82 6.69 1.38
C ILE A 117 -5.65 5.32 0.71
N ALA A 118 -5.84 4.23 1.46
CA ALA A 118 -5.83 2.87 0.91
C ALA A 118 -6.89 2.69 -0.20
N ASN A 119 -8.10 3.19 0.04
CA ASN A 119 -9.19 3.20 -0.93
C ASN A 119 -8.81 3.98 -2.21
N SER A 120 -8.17 5.13 -2.04
CA SER A 120 -7.73 5.99 -3.15
C SER A 120 -6.68 5.30 -4.02
N ILE A 121 -5.71 4.59 -3.42
CA ILE A 121 -4.74 3.76 -4.15
C ILE A 121 -5.45 2.75 -5.05
N LEU A 122 -6.44 2.04 -4.50
CA LEU A 122 -7.18 1.01 -5.22
C LEU A 122 -8.03 1.59 -6.35
N ILE A 123 -8.67 2.75 -6.14
CA ILE A 123 -9.42 3.47 -7.18
C ILE A 123 -8.49 3.87 -8.33
N GLU A 124 -7.38 4.54 -8.03
CA GLU A 124 -6.44 5.03 -9.02
C GLU A 124 -5.86 3.91 -9.89
N LEU A 125 -5.42 2.82 -9.27
CA LEU A 125 -4.85 1.69 -10.00
C LEU A 125 -5.95 0.92 -10.76
N SER A 126 -7.17 0.80 -10.22
CA SER A 126 -8.28 0.12 -10.92
C SER A 126 -8.72 0.90 -12.16
N ASN A 127 -8.62 2.23 -12.13
CA ASN A 127 -8.90 3.08 -13.28
C ASN A 127 -7.88 2.93 -14.42
N LYS A 128 -6.66 2.44 -14.13
CA LYS A 128 -5.63 2.14 -15.13
C LYS A 128 -5.83 0.81 -15.85
N LEU A 129 -6.71 -0.06 -15.35
CA LEU A 129 -7.14 -1.31 -16.01
C LEU A 129 -8.27 -1.10 -17.04
N ARG A 130 -8.31 0.06 -17.70
CA ARG A 130 -9.30 0.38 -18.75
C ARG A 130 -8.85 -0.11 -20.11
#